data_AF-A0A0Q9R911-F1
#
_entry.id   AF-A0A0Q9R911-F1
#
_cell.length_a   1.000
_cell.length_b   1.000
_cell.length_c   1.000
_cell.angle_alpha   90.00
_cell.angle_beta   90.00
_cell.angle_gamma   90.00
#
_symmetry.space_group_name_H-M   'P 1'
#
loop_
_entity.id
_entity.type
_entity.pdbx_description
1 polymer ?
#
loop_
_entity_poly.entity_id
_entity_poly.type
_entity_poly.pdbx_seq_one_letter_code
_entity_poly.pdbx_strand_id
1 'polypeptide(L)'
;MLTRRKDPARYADRGDAGHSLVAGLRPIFAAVEPLILALPRGGVPVAAVVTEALGAPLDVVMVRKVGVPEFPELAMGAVASIGGTIETVRNAKVLADVRNADAVFARVAEREQEELVRRERLYREGLGPLEVSGATVVIIDDGVATGATMLAAIAALRKAGASRIVAAAPVFLGSAAATIQASVDDLVNPWSAPDLPAVGSAYRSFDQVPDAEVRRLLRDVRGRSLGTMTDYSDLPESYRAYLAGLDDSTAAALMPVLKQSVAGGEHGVLITTGLGPDTQAEVSSEVPFGEVRETVR
;
A
#
# COMPACT_ATOMS: atom_id res chain seq x y z
N MET A 1 24.71 9.44 -11.30
CA MET A 1 25.76 8.92 -10.40
C MET A 1 25.14 8.80 -9.01
N LEU A 2 24.54 7.65 -8.69
CA LEU A 2 23.88 7.40 -7.41
C LEU A 2 24.94 7.42 -6.31
N THR A 3 24.78 8.28 -5.31
CA THR A 3 25.63 8.32 -4.13
C THR A 3 25.43 7.04 -3.34
N ARG A 4 26.32 6.05 -3.54
CA ARG A 4 26.52 4.96 -2.57
C ARG A 4 26.70 5.61 -1.20
N ARG A 5 25.80 5.36 -0.25
CA ARG A 5 26.14 5.59 1.15
C ARG A 5 27.37 4.71 1.43
N LYS A 6 28.52 5.34 1.72
CA LYS A 6 29.62 4.71 2.48
C LYS A 6 28.98 4.22 3.77
N ASP A 7 29.06 2.90 4.03
CA ASP A 7 28.38 2.15 5.09
C ASP A 7 27.67 3.02 6.14
N PRO A 8 26.33 3.14 6.09
CA PRO A 8 25.65 3.81 7.17
C PRO A 8 25.87 3.00 8.46
N ALA A 9 26.11 3.70 9.56
CA ALA A 9 25.70 3.17 10.85
C ALA A 9 24.25 2.68 10.71
N ARG A 10 23.97 1.46 11.18
CA ARG A 10 22.65 0.79 11.14
C ARG A 10 21.49 1.78 11.18
N TYR A 11 20.44 1.57 10.38
CA TYR A 11 19.20 2.36 10.46
C TYR A 11 18.69 2.44 11.90
N ALA A 12 18.14 3.58 12.32
CA ALA A 12 17.57 3.71 13.65
C ALA A 12 16.43 2.68 13.85
N ASP A 13 15.51 2.67 12.90
CA ASP A 13 14.30 1.85 12.85
C ASP A 13 13.81 1.75 11.39
N ARG A 14 12.63 1.16 11.17
CA ARG A 14 12.00 1.05 9.85
C ARG A 14 11.62 2.39 9.24
N GLY A 15 11.32 3.40 10.05
CA GLY A 15 11.01 4.75 9.57
C GLY A 15 12.24 5.40 8.93
N ASP A 16 13.38 5.40 9.62
CA ASP A 16 14.67 5.89 9.08
C ASP A 16 15.05 5.15 7.79
N ALA A 17 14.84 3.83 7.76
CA ALA A 17 15.08 3.02 6.58
C ALA A 17 14.17 3.40 5.40
N GLY A 18 12.88 3.69 5.65
CA GLY A 18 11.93 4.19 4.65
C GLY A 18 12.37 5.51 4.02
N HIS A 19 12.88 6.46 4.81
CA HIS A 19 13.41 7.73 4.29
C HIS A 19 14.56 7.52 3.31
N SER A 20 15.37 6.47 3.50
CA SER A 20 16.45 6.15 2.57
C SER A 20 15.96 5.68 1.20
N LEU A 21 14.77 5.08 1.12
CA LEU A 21 14.14 4.68 -0.14
C LEU A 21 13.58 5.87 -0.92
N VAL A 22 13.06 6.88 -0.22
CA VAL A 22 12.47 8.08 -0.83
C VAL A 22 13.44 8.75 -1.79
N ALA A 23 14.72 8.86 -1.42
CA ALA A 23 15.74 9.47 -2.27
C ALA A 23 15.96 8.72 -3.61
N GLY A 24 15.81 7.39 -3.61
CA GLY A 24 15.94 6.57 -4.81
C GLY A 24 14.65 6.51 -5.65
N LEU A 25 13.48 6.62 -5.00
CA LEU A 25 12.18 6.50 -5.66
C LEU A 25 11.69 7.83 -6.27
N ARG A 26 11.94 8.98 -5.62
CA ARG A 26 11.50 10.30 -6.13
C ARG A 26 11.88 10.58 -7.58
N PRO A 27 13.13 10.31 -8.04
CA PRO A 27 13.50 10.57 -9.43
C PRO A 27 12.77 9.68 -10.44
N ILE A 28 12.30 8.50 -10.01
CA ILE A 28 11.59 7.54 -10.87
C ILE A 28 10.13 7.98 -11.09
N PHE A 29 9.52 8.61 -10.07
CA PHE A 29 8.08 8.91 -10.01
C PHE A 29 7.76 10.41 -10.08
N ALA A 30 8.64 11.22 -10.69
CA ALA A 30 8.39 12.66 -10.83
C ALA A 30 7.17 13.01 -11.69
N ALA A 31 6.75 12.11 -12.59
CA ALA A 31 5.67 12.35 -13.57
C ALA A 31 4.55 11.30 -13.56
N VAL A 32 4.63 10.28 -12.70
CA VAL A 32 3.66 9.19 -12.61
C VAL A 32 3.46 8.84 -11.15
N GLU A 33 2.20 8.77 -10.71
CA GLU A 33 1.85 8.31 -9.37
C GLU A 33 1.88 6.77 -9.31
N PRO A 34 2.75 6.16 -8.49
CA PRO A 34 2.81 4.71 -8.38
C PRO A 34 1.77 4.15 -7.41
N LEU A 35 1.41 2.89 -7.58
CA LEU A 35 0.77 2.11 -6.53
C LEU A 35 1.85 1.52 -5.60
N ILE A 36 1.86 1.90 -4.33
CA ILE A 36 2.79 1.34 -3.34
C ILE A 36 2.18 0.06 -2.75
N LEU A 37 2.93 -1.04 -2.82
CA LEU A 37 2.54 -2.34 -2.29
C LEU A 37 3.55 -2.82 -1.25
N ALA A 38 3.14 -2.94 0.00
CA ALA A 38 3.99 -3.44 1.07
C ALA A 38 3.89 -4.96 1.21
N LEU A 39 5.02 -5.61 1.50
CA LEU A 39 5.07 -6.99 1.99
C LEU A 39 4.92 -7.00 3.51
N PRO A 40 3.84 -7.58 4.06
CA PRO A 40 3.65 -7.56 5.50
C PRO A 40 4.57 -8.55 6.24
N ARG A 41 4.95 -8.26 7.47
CA ARG A 41 4.54 -7.08 8.26
C ARG A 41 5.57 -5.95 8.23
N GLY A 42 6.84 -6.32 8.11
CA GLY A 42 7.97 -5.42 8.18
C GLY A 42 7.97 -4.31 7.12
N GLY A 43 7.58 -4.64 5.88
CA GLY A 43 7.52 -3.67 4.80
C GLY A 43 6.48 -2.56 4.98
N VAL A 44 5.45 -2.74 5.82
CA VAL A 44 4.34 -1.78 5.93
C VAL A 44 4.78 -0.44 6.55
N PRO A 45 5.48 -0.39 7.70
CA PRO A 45 6.05 0.86 8.23
C PRO A 45 7.02 1.56 7.26
N VAL A 46 7.80 0.79 6.50
CA VAL A 46 8.74 1.35 5.51
C VAL A 46 7.96 1.98 4.34
N ALA A 47 6.95 1.28 3.85
CA ALA A 47 6.10 1.74 2.76
C ALA A 47 5.25 2.95 3.14
N ALA A 48 4.78 3.04 4.40
CA ALA A 48 4.03 4.20 4.88
C ALA A 48 4.82 5.52 4.74
N VAL A 49 6.12 5.50 5.07
CA VAL A 49 7.02 6.65 4.87
C VAL A 49 7.16 7.01 3.39
N VAL A 50 7.29 6.00 2.52
CA VAL A 50 7.42 6.21 1.08
C VAL A 50 6.13 6.79 0.49
N THR A 51 4.98 6.24 0.87
CA THR A 51 3.66 6.75 0.48
C THR A 51 3.49 8.20 0.89
N GLU A 52 3.77 8.55 2.15
CA GLU A 52 3.66 9.94 2.61
C GLU A 52 4.56 10.89 1.80
N ALA A 53 5.77 10.46 1.48
CA ALA A 53 6.72 11.28 0.73
C ALA A 53 6.36 11.43 -0.77
N LEU A 54 5.71 10.44 -1.37
CA LEU A 54 5.35 10.42 -2.79
C LEU A 54 3.88 10.81 -3.05
N GLY A 55 3.05 10.91 -2.01
CA GLY A 55 1.63 11.18 -2.14
C GLY A 55 0.83 10.07 -2.81
N ALA A 56 1.31 8.82 -2.74
CA ALA A 56 0.85 7.73 -3.59
C ALA A 56 0.16 6.62 -2.78
N PRO A 57 -0.90 5.95 -3.29
CA PRO A 57 -1.71 5.03 -2.48
C PRO A 57 -0.92 3.81 -2.00
N LEU A 58 -1.21 3.36 -0.78
CA LEU A 58 -0.63 2.16 -0.17
C LEU A 58 -1.64 1.01 -0.13
N ASP A 59 -1.19 -0.17 -0.53
CA ASP A 59 -1.85 -1.44 -0.20
C ASP A 59 -0.84 -2.49 0.27
N VAL A 60 -1.34 -3.66 0.67
CA VAL A 60 -0.52 -4.83 0.95
C VAL A 60 -0.62 -5.87 -0.15
N VAL A 61 0.49 -6.56 -0.38
CA VAL A 61 0.52 -7.81 -1.13
C VAL A 61 0.78 -8.94 -0.16
N MET A 62 -0.20 -9.83 -0.04
CA MET A 62 -0.09 -10.99 0.83
C MET A 62 0.53 -12.13 0.04
N VAL A 63 1.64 -12.69 0.53
CA VAL A 63 2.30 -13.83 -0.14
C VAL A 63 2.57 -14.93 0.86
N ARG A 64 2.30 -16.17 0.45
CA ARG A 64 2.70 -17.37 1.19
C ARG A 64 3.41 -18.35 0.27
N LYS A 65 4.56 -18.85 0.71
CA LYS A 65 5.31 -19.88 -0.01
C LYS A 65 4.54 -21.20 0.06
N VAL A 66 4.43 -21.89 -1.05
CA VAL A 66 3.98 -23.27 -1.10
C VAL A 66 5.22 -24.15 -1.02
N GLY A 67 5.53 -24.60 0.20
CA GLY A 67 6.70 -25.43 0.51
C GLY A 67 6.50 -26.91 0.19
N VAL A 68 7.58 -27.62 -0.11
CA VAL A 68 7.56 -29.09 -0.18
C VAL A 68 7.30 -29.63 1.23
N PRO A 69 6.36 -30.57 1.46
CA PRO A 69 5.98 -31.00 2.82
C PRO A 69 7.14 -31.46 3.70
N GLU A 70 8.09 -32.20 3.13
CA GLU A 70 9.26 -32.71 3.83
C GLU A 70 10.37 -31.66 3.99
N PHE A 71 10.33 -30.61 3.17
CA PHE A 71 11.29 -29.50 3.17
C PHE A 71 10.54 -28.16 3.05
N PRO A 72 9.88 -27.67 4.12
CA PRO A 72 9.00 -26.51 4.04
C PRO A 72 9.70 -25.22 3.54
N GLU A 73 11.01 -25.13 3.74
CA GLU A 73 11.81 -24.01 3.25
C GLU A 73 12.09 -24.06 1.73
N LEU A 74 12.01 -25.25 1.13
CA LEU A 74 12.10 -25.44 -0.31
C LEU A 74 10.74 -25.17 -0.95
N ALA A 75 10.59 -23.99 -1.58
CA ALA A 75 9.33 -23.58 -2.19
C ALA A 75 9.13 -24.21 -3.58
N MET A 76 8.08 -25.03 -3.72
CA MET A 76 7.57 -25.51 -5.01
C MET A 76 6.65 -24.51 -5.71
N GLY A 77 6.30 -23.42 -5.01
CA GLY A 77 5.64 -22.24 -5.58
C GLY A 77 5.22 -21.25 -4.51
N ALA A 78 4.23 -20.43 -4.81
CA ALA A 78 3.65 -19.47 -3.89
C ALA A 78 2.18 -19.19 -4.24
N VAL A 79 1.42 -18.77 -3.24
CA VAL A 79 0.10 -18.14 -3.41
C VAL A 79 0.21 -16.69 -2.97
N ALA A 80 -0.43 -15.78 -3.71
CA ALA A 80 -0.42 -14.36 -3.42
C ALA A 80 -1.83 -13.77 -3.58
N SER A 81 -2.26 -12.90 -2.67
CA SER A 81 -3.45 -12.06 -2.88
C SER A 81 -3.03 -10.67 -3.28
N ILE A 82 -3.49 -10.26 -4.46
CA ILE A 82 -3.12 -9.03 -5.16
C ILE A 82 -4.36 -8.54 -5.90
N GLY A 83 -4.74 -7.27 -5.74
CA GLY A 83 -5.91 -6.74 -6.44
C GLY A 83 -7.23 -7.47 -6.15
N GLY A 84 -7.32 -8.22 -5.05
CA GLY A 84 -8.50 -9.02 -4.70
C GLY A 84 -8.57 -10.38 -5.36
N THR A 85 -7.59 -10.74 -6.19
CA THR A 85 -7.47 -12.08 -6.76
C THR A 85 -6.37 -12.86 -6.09
N ILE A 86 -6.55 -14.18 -6.03
CA ILE A 86 -5.53 -15.09 -5.52
C ILE A 86 -4.78 -15.66 -6.70
N GLU A 87 -3.53 -15.26 -6.82
CA GLU A 87 -2.60 -15.73 -7.83
C GLU A 87 -1.75 -16.86 -7.30
N THR A 88 -1.58 -17.89 -8.12
CA THR A 88 -0.71 -19.02 -7.82
C THR A 88 0.46 -19.06 -8.78
N VAL A 89 1.67 -19.11 -8.22
CA VAL A 89 2.94 -19.20 -8.93
C VAL A 89 3.54 -20.58 -8.69
N ARG A 90 3.99 -21.25 -9.75
CA ARG A 90 4.58 -22.59 -9.67
C ARG A 90 6.06 -22.54 -10.01
N ASN A 91 6.89 -23.21 -9.20
CA ASN A 91 8.31 -23.39 -9.48
C ASN A 91 8.50 -24.72 -10.20
N ALA A 92 8.48 -24.68 -11.55
CA ALA A 92 8.56 -25.88 -12.38
C ALA A 92 9.82 -26.73 -12.10
N LYS A 93 10.95 -26.09 -11.76
CA LYS A 93 12.20 -26.80 -11.46
C LYS A 93 12.09 -27.64 -10.19
N VAL A 94 11.52 -27.08 -9.13
CA VAL A 94 11.32 -27.83 -7.87
C VAL A 94 10.24 -28.88 -8.03
N LEU A 95 9.14 -28.56 -8.73
CA LEU A 95 8.04 -29.49 -8.96
C LEU A 95 8.46 -30.73 -9.77
N ALA A 96 9.45 -30.61 -10.65
CA ALA A 96 9.97 -31.74 -11.44
C ALA A 96 10.55 -32.86 -10.55
N ASP A 97 11.07 -32.51 -9.38
CA ASP A 97 11.68 -33.46 -8.43
C ASP A 97 10.68 -33.97 -7.38
N VAL A 98 9.43 -33.49 -7.40
CA VAL A 98 8.38 -33.85 -6.43
C VAL A 98 7.50 -34.96 -6.99
N ARG A 99 7.40 -36.08 -6.28
CA ARG A 99 6.47 -37.16 -6.64
C ARG A 99 5.03 -36.69 -6.44
N ASN A 100 4.16 -36.95 -7.43
CA ASN A 100 2.75 -36.50 -7.44
C ASN A 100 2.62 -34.98 -7.27
N ALA A 101 3.51 -34.22 -7.92
CA ALA A 101 3.67 -32.78 -7.77
C ALA A 101 2.36 -31.99 -7.80
N ASP A 102 1.44 -32.29 -8.73
CA ASP A 102 0.16 -31.57 -8.83
C ASP A 102 -0.73 -31.75 -7.61
N ALA A 103 -0.90 -32.99 -7.14
CA ALA A 103 -1.73 -33.27 -5.97
C ALA A 103 -1.09 -32.72 -4.68
N VAL A 104 0.23 -32.84 -4.54
CA VAL A 104 0.98 -32.29 -3.41
C VAL A 104 0.88 -30.77 -3.42
N PHE A 105 1.05 -30.15 -4.58
CA PHE A 105 0.95 -28.70 -4.75
C PHE A 105 -0.44 -28.18 -4.40
N ALA A 106 -1.49 -28.75 -4.98
CA ALA A 106 -2.87 -28.33 -4.72
C ALA A 106 -3.20 -28.36 -3.22
N ARG A 107 -2.87 -29.46 -2.54
CA ARG A 107 -3.14 -29.62 -1.10
C ARG A 107 -2.40 -28.60 -0.22
N VAL A 108 -1.14 -28.29 -0.53
CA VAL A 108 -0.38 -27.30 0.25
C VAL A 108 -0.84 -25.89 -0.09
N ALA A 109 -1.06 -25.60 -1.37
CA ALA A 109 -1.54 -24.30 -1.83
C ALA A 109 -2.89 -23.93 -1.22
N GLU A 110 -3.83 -24.88 -1.11
CA GLU A 110 -5.13 -24.69 -0.46
C GLU A 110 -4.97 -24.23 1.01
N ARG A 111 -4.13 -24.90 1.78
CA ARG A 111 -3.86 -24.53 3.18
C ARG A 111 -3.21 -23.15 3.31
N GLU A 112 -2.23 -22.87 2.46
CA GLU A 112 -1.57 -21.56 2.45
C GLU A 112 -2.52 -20.45 2.00
N GLN A 113 -3.47 -20.77 1.11
CA GLN A 113 -4.50 -19.86 0.64
C GLN A 113 -5.51 -19.51 1.75
N GLU A 114 -5.94 -20.48 2.55
CA GLU A 114 -6.82 -20.23 3.71
C GLU A 114 -6.18 -19.25 4.71
N GLU A 115 -4.92 -19.48 5.07
CA GLU A 115 -4.19 -18.59 5.98
C GLU A 115 -3.92 -17.20 5.35
N LEU A 116 -3.67 -17.17 4.04
CA LEU A 116 -3.50 -15.93 3.30
C LEU A 116 -4.77 -15.07 3.33
N VAL A 117 -5.94 -15.68 3.06
CA VAL A 117 -7.25 -15.00 3.13
C VAL A 117 -7.56 -14.54 4.55
N ARG A 118 -7.26 -15.37 5.57
CA ARG A 118 -7.47 -15.01 6.97
C ARG A 118 -6.68 -13.76 7.36
N ARG A 119 -5.39 -13.68 6.99
CA ARG A 119 -4.53 -12.52 7.27
C ARG A 119 -4.91 -11.30 6.44
N GLU A 120 -5.28 -11.49 5.18
CA GLU A 120 -5.75 -10.40 4.34
C GLU A 120 -6.97 -9.72 4.95
N ARG A 121 -7.98 -10.49 5.37
CA ARG A 121 -9.17 -9.95 6.05
C ARG A 121 -8.81 -9.20 7.32
N LEU A 122 -7.86 -9.72 8.09
CA LEU A 122 -7.38 -9.07 9.31
C LEU A 122 -6.73 -7.72 9.04
N TYR A 123 -5.90 -7.61 7.99
CA TYR A 123 -5.19 -6.36 7.68
C TYR A 123 -6.06 -5.34 6.97
N ARG A 124 -6.95 -5.78 6.07
CA ARG A 124 -7.81 -4.88 5.28
C ARG A 124 -8.99 -4.33 6.05
N GLU A 125 -9.50 -5.03 7.06
CA GLU A 125 -10.65 -4.59 7.87
C GLU A 125 -11.89 -4.16 7.06
N GLY A 126 -12.12 -4.77 5.90
CA GLY A 126 -13.22 -4.42 5.00
C GLY A 126 -12.87 -3.41 3.91
N LEU A 127 -11.66 -2.84 3.91
CA LEU A 127 -11.16 -2.04 2.79
C LEU A 127 -10.95 -2.91 1.54
N GLY A 128 -11.45 -2.43 0.41
CA GLY A 128 -11.24 -3.07 -0.88
C GLY A 128 -9.77 -3.04 -1.33
N PRO A 129 -9.32 -4.05 -2.08
CA PRO A 129 -8.00 -4.05 -2.72
C PRO A 129 -7.88 -2.96 -3.78
N LEU A 130 -6.67 -2.46 -4.01
CA LEU A 130 -6.41 -1.56 -5.14
C LEU A 130 -6.20 -2.35 -6.41
N GLU A 131 -6.70 -1.78 -7.51
CA GLU A 131 -6.53 -2.32 -8.85
C GLU A 131 -5.06 -2.26 -9.25
N VAL A 132 -4.54 -3.40 -9.69
CA VAL A 132 -3.12 -3.55 -10.09
C VAL A 132 -2.97 -3.57 -11.61
N SER A 133 -4.00 -3.97 -12.35
CA SER A 133 -3.94 -4.08 -13.80
C SER A 133 -3.61 -2.73 -14.44
N GLY A 134 -2.56 -2.69 -15.27
CA GLY A 134 -2.07 -1.48 -15.92
C GLY A 134 -1.30 -0.51 -15.01
N ALA A 135 -1.28 -0.72 -13.69
CA ALA A 135 -0.61 0.18 -12.75
C ALA A 135 0.91 0.06 -12.80
N THR A 136 1.60 1.17 -12.52
CA THR A 136 3.02 1.17 -12.15
C THR A 136 3.11 0.93 -10.65
N VAL A 137 3.77 -0.16 -10.25
CA VAL A 137 3.79 -0.64 -8.87
C VAL A 137 5.18 -0.49 -8.26
N VAL A 138 5.25 -0.06 -7.00
CA VAL A 138 6.45 -0.16 -6.16
C VAL A 138 6.20 -1.19 -5.06
N ILE A 139 6.90 -2.33 -5.12
CA ILE A 139 6.84 -3.34 -4.05
C ILE A 139 7.94 -3.11 -3.01
N ILE A 140 7.54 -3.04 -1.73
CA ILE A 140 8.42 -2.64 -0.62
C ILE A 140 8.47 -3.71 0.47
N ASP A 141 9.69 -3.99 0.96
CA ASP A 141 9.94 -4.76 2.19
C ASP A 141 10.92 -4.01 3.12
N ASP A 142 11.04 -4.43 4.39
CA ASP A 142 12.03 -3.86 5.33
C ASP A 142 13.44 -4.38 5.14
N GLY A 143 13.62 -5.47 4.41
CA GLY A 143 14.91 -5.90 3.92
C GLY A 143 14.82 -7.28 3.30
N VAL A 144 15.79 -7.58 2.45
CA VAL A 144 15.70 -8.78 1.62
C VAL A 144 16.91 -9.67 1.83
N ALA A 145 16.67 -10.84 2.42
CA ALA A 145 17.70 -11.86 2.60
C ALA A 145 17.86 -12.76 1.37
N THR A 146 16.84 -13.56 1.04
CA THR A 146 16.86 -14.48 -0.11
C THR A 146 16.08 -13.95 -1.31
N GLY A 147 15.15 -13.02 -1.09
CA GLY A 147 14.26 -12.50 -2.13
C GLY A 147 13.08 -13.39 -2.47
N ALA A 148 12.94 -14.58 -1.88
CA ALA A 148 11.90 -15.54 -2.28
C ALA A 148 10.47 -14.97 -2.22
N THR A 149 10.12 -14.28 -1.12
CA THR A 149 8.80 -13.64 -0.96
C THR A 149 8.59 -12.54 -1.99
N MET A 150 9.59 -11.68 -2.20
CA MET A 150 9.51 -10.58 -3.15
C MET A 150 9.40 -11.08 -4.59
N LEU A 151 10.17 -12.10 -4.98
CA LEU A 151 10.09 -12.74 -6.29
C LEU A 151 8.73 -13.37 -6.55
N ALA A 152 8.15 -14.04 -5.54
CA ALA A 152 6.80 -14.58 -5.64
C ALA A 152 5.75 -13.48 -5.84
N ALA A 153 5.87 -12.37 -5.11
CA ALA A 153 5.02 -11.20 -5.30
C ALA A 153 5.18 -10.59 -6.71
N ILE A 154 6.41 -10.40 -7.18
CA ILE A 154 6.70 -9.87 -8.52
C ILE A 154 6.07 -10.74 -9.60
N ALA A 155 6.22 -12.07 -9.50
CA ALA A 155 5.62 -13.00 -10.47
C ALA A 155 4.08 -12.90 -10.48
N ALA A 156 3.45 -12.77 -9.31
CA ALA A 156 2.01 -12.59 -9.20
C ALA A 156 1.56 -11.21 -9.72
N LEU A 157 2.29 -10.12 -9.46
CA LEU A 157 2.02 -8.78 -10.00
C LEU A 157 2.08 -8.75 -11.53
N ARG A 158 3.06 -9.43 -12.14
CA ARG A 158 3.14 -9.57 -13.60
C ARG A 158 1.91 -10.29 -14.16
N LYS A 159 1.49 -11.37 -13.51
CA LYS A 159 0.30 -12.13 -13.91
C LYS A 159 -0.99 -11.32 -13.74
N ALA A 160 -1.05 -10.46 -12.73
CA ALA A 160 -2.14 -9.51 -12.48
C ALA A 160 -2.12 -8.29 -13.43
N GLY A 161 -1.15 -8.20 -14.36
CA GLY A 161 -1.15 -7.18 -15.40
C GLY A 161 -0.50 -5.85 -15.01
N ALA A 162 0.35 -5.80 -13.98
CA ALA A 162 1.12 -4.59 -13.66
C ALA A 162 2.01 -4.15 -14.85
N SER A 163 1.92 -2.88 -15.25
CA SER A 163 2.61 -2.35 -16.44
C SER A 163 4.10 -2.12 -16.21
N ARG A 164 4.46 -1.72 -14.99
CA ARG A 164 5.84 -1.55 -14.53
C ARG A 164 5.93 -1.96 -13.06
N ILE A 165 7.00 -2.65 -12.68
CA ILE A 165 7.27 -3.11 -11.32
C ILE A 165 8.63 -2.60 -10.91
N VAL A 166 8.65 -1.82 -9.83
CA VAL A 166 9.85 -1.38 -9.13
C VAL A 166 9.93 -2.12 -7.81
N ALA A 167 11.02 -2.84 -7.57
CA ALA A 167 11.29 -3.41 -6.26
C ALA A 167 12.12 -2.45 -5.42
N ALA A 168 11.80 -2.32 -4.14
CA ALA A 168 12.54 -1.47 -3.22
C ALA A 168 12.65 -2.11 -1.84
N ALA A 169 13.85 -2.10 -1.27
CA ALA A 169 14.04 -2.42 0.15
C ALA A 169 15.28 -1.68 0.67
N PRO A 170 15.31 -1.27 1.94
CA PRO A 170 16.41 -0.49 2.47
C PRO A 170 17.75 -1.25 2.44
N VAL A 171 17.70 -2.58 2.63
CA VAL A 171 18.89 -3.44 2.67
C VAL A 171 18.67 -4.74 1.92
N PHE A 172 19.69 -5.16 1.16
CA PHE A 172 19.74 -6.46 0.47
C PHE A 172 20.97 -7.26 0.91
N LEU A 173 20.76 -8.54 1.21
CA LEU A 173 21.81 -9.49 1.59
C LEU A 173 22.19 -10.41 0.43
N GLY A 174 23.35 -11.05 0.55
CA GLY A 174 23.87 -12.02 -0.39
C GLY A 174 23.68 -11.60 -1.85
N SER A 175 23.05 -12.47 -2.63
CA SER A 175 22.77 -12.27 -4.06
C SER A 175 21.35 -11.76 -4.35
N ALA A 176 20.53 -11.46 -3.34
CA ALA A 176 19.10 -11.21 -3.54
C ALA A 176 18.82 -10.02 -4.48
N ALA A 177 19.60 -8.95 -4.38
CA ALA A 177 19.48 -7.79 -5.26
C ALA A 177 19.66 -8.18 -6.74
N ALA A 178 20.69 -8.98 -7.05
CA ALA A 178 20.96 -9.42 -8.42
C ALA A 178 19.84 -10.33 -8.96
N THR A 179 19.32 -11.24 -8.13
CA THR A 179 18.21 -12.12 -8.52
C THR A 179 16.93 -11.34 -8.78
N ILE A 180 16.61 -10.35 -7.92
CA ILE A 180 15.40 -9.54 -8.07
C ILE A 180 15.51 -8.59 -9.26
N GLN A 181 16.67 -7.94 -9.48
CA GLN A 181 16.89 -7.04 -10.61
C GLN A 181 16.57 -7.71 -11.96
N ALA A 182 16.80 -9.01 -12.10
CA ALA A 182 16.49 -9.75 -13.32
C ALA A 182 14.98 -9.94 -13.57
N SER A 183 14.12 -9.64 -12.60
CA SER A 183 12.67 -9.88 -12.64
C SER A 183 11.83 -8.59 -12.60
N VAL A 184 12.45 -7.43 -12.45
CA VAL A 184 11.79 -6.11 -12.28
C VAL A 184 12.31 -5.10 -13.29
N ASP A 185 11.56 -4.03 -13.49
CA ASP A 185 11.96 -2.95 -14.38
C ASP A 185 13.04 -2.07 -13.72
N ASP A 186 12.89 -1.82 -12.42
CA ASP A 186 13.85 -1.06 -11.62
C ASP A 186 14.00 -1.65 -10.22
N LEU A 187 15.20 -1.47 -9.64
CA LEU A 187 15.51 -1.85 -8.27
C LEU A 187 16.06 -0.65 -7.50
N VAL A 188 15.44 -0.32 -6.35
CA VAL A 188 15.96 0.66 -5.40
C VAL A 188 16.60 -0.08 -4.22
N ASN A 189 17.92 -0.07 -4.20
CA ASN A 189 18.77 -0.71 -3.20
C ASN A 189 19.78 0.31 -2.64
N PRO A 190 19.41 1.11 -1.62
CA PRO A 190 20.30 2.12 -1.06
C PRO A 190 21.44 1.53 -0.24
N TRP A 191 21.29 0.30 0.29
CA TRP A 191 22.33 -0.41 1.03
C TRP A 191 22.48 -1.88 0.60
N SER A 192 23.50 -2.14 -0.21
CA SER A 192 23.93 -3.50 -0.57
C SER A 192 24.85 -4.04 0.53
N ALA A 193 24.38 -5.03 1.31
CA ALA A 193 25.07 -5.54 2.50
C ALA A 193 25.22 -7.08 2.42
N PRO A 194 26.02 -7.60 1.48
CA PRO A 194 26.09 -9.03 1.22
C PRO A 194 26.57 -9.85 2.44
N ASP A 195 27.36 -9.23 3.32
CA ASP A 195 28.02 -9.88 4.45
C ASP A 195 27.24 -9.78 5.77
N LEU A 196 26.10 -9.07 5.80
CA LEU A 196 25.28 -9.02 7.01
C LEU A 196 24.61 -10.37 7.26
N PRO A 197 24.58 -10.87 8.51
CA PRO A 197 24.08 -12.21 8.81
C PRO A 197 22.54 -12.29 8.72
N ALA A 198 21.84 -11.18 8.90
CA ALA A 198 20.38 -11.08 8.82
C ALA A 198 19.94 -9.63 8.61
N VAL A 199 18.73 -9.44 8.09
CA VAL A 199 18.13 -8.11 7.83
C VAL A 199 18.15 -7.25 9.08
N GLY A 200 17.77 -7.80 10.24
CA GLY A 200 17.76 -7.06 11.50
C GLY A 200 19.12 -6.49 11.93
N SER A 201 20.24 -7.01 11.40
CA SER A 201 21.58 -6.45 11.67
C SER A 201 21.81 -5.08 11.03
N ALA A 202 20.97 -4.72 10.06
CA ALA A 202 20.95 -3.40 9.44
C ALA A 202 20.28 -2.33 10.33
N TYR A 203 19.67 -2.71 11.46
CA TYR A 203 18.82 -1.87 12.28
C TYR A 203 19.31 -1.79 13.73
N ARG A 204 19.09 -0.65 14.39
CA ARG A 204 19.29 -0.48 15.84
C ARG A 204 18.08 -0.99 16.62
N SER A 205 16.87 -0.68 16.16
CA SER A 205 15.61 -1.30 16.60
C SER A 205 14.96 -2.05 15.43
N PHE A 206 14.70 -3.34 15.64
CA PHE A 206 14.08 -4.22 14.63
C PHE A 206 13.03 -5.13 15.26
N ASP A 207 12.20 -4.55 16.10
CA ASP A 207 11.15 -5.28 16.80
C ASP A 207 10.12 -5.86 15.82
N GLN A 208 9.46 -6.93 16.23
CA GLN A 208 8.40 -7.52 15.42
C GLN A 208 7.24 -6.53 15.28
N VAL A 209 6.87 -6.20 14.02
CA VAL A 209 5.71 -5.35 13.76
C VAL A 209 4.43 -6.11 14.15
N PRO A 210 3.61 -5.60 15.10
CA PRO A 210 2.35 -6.21 15.47
C PRO A 210 1.28 -5.98 14.41
N ASP A 211 0.31 -6.90 14.33
CA ASP A 211 -0.77 -6.83 13.33
C ASP A 211 -1.62 -5.56 13.50
N ALA A 212 -1.74 -5.06 14.74
CA ALA A 212 -2.42 -3.81 15.04
C ALA A 212 -1.73 -2.58 14.41
N GLU A 213 -0.40 -2.59 14.31
CA GLU A 213 0.35 -1.51 13.67
C GLU A 213 0.16 -1.54 12.14
N VAL A 214 0.16 -2.73 11.53
CA VAL A 214 -0.14 -2.91 10.10
C VAL A 214 -1.54 -2.36 9.77
N ARG A 215 -2.54 -2.76 10.55
CA ARG A 215 -3.94 -2.31 10.39
C ARG A 215 -4.06 -0.78 10.51
N ARG A 216 -3.42 -0.20 11.54
CA ARG A 216 -3.40 1.25 11.75
C ARG A 216 -2.81 1.98 10.54
N LEU A 217 -1.60 1.59 10.11
CA LEU A 217 -0.91 2.25 9.00
C LEU A 217 -1.68 2.14 7.68
N LEU A 218 -2.27 0.98 7.39
CA LEU A 218 -3.09 0.82 6.18
C LEU A 218 -4.34 1.69 6.22
N ARG A 219 -5.02 1.77 7.37
CA ARG A 219 -6.21 2.61 7.54
C ARG A 219 -5.86 4.09 7.42
N ASP A 220 -4.81 4.54 8.09
CA ASP A 220 -4.39 5.94 8.11
C ASP A 220 -4.03 6.42 6.69
N VAL A 221 -3.33 5.59 5.92
CA VAL A 221 -2.95 5.93 4.55
C VAL A 221 -4.15 5.85 3.60
N ARG A 222 -5.05 4.88 3.76
CA ARG A 222 -6.25 4.77 2.92
C ARG A 222 -7.28 5.85 3.18
N GLY A 223 -7.42 6.30 4.43
CA GLY A 223 -8.20 7.49 4.76
C GLY A 223 -7.61 8.77 4.15
N ARG A 224 -6.31 8.79 3.82
CA ARG A 224 -5.68 9.88 3.08
C ARG A 224 -5.82 9.73 1.56
N SER A 225 -5.81 8.51 1.01
CA SER A 225 -5.81 8.23 -0.44
C SER A 225 -7.19 8.03 -1.09
N LEU A 226 -8.24 7.63 -0.36
CA LEU A 226 -9.62 7.55 -0.88
C LEU A 226 -10.31 8.93 -1.00
N GLY A 227 -9.51 10.00 -0.95
CA GLY A 227 -9.97 11.35 -0.66
C GLY A 227 -10.32 11.51 0.83
N THR A 228 -10.36 12.74 1.31
CA THR A 228 -11.04 13.09 2.58
C THR A 228 -10.29 12.80 3.89
N MET A 229 -9.15 13.46 4.09
CA MET A 229 -9.18 14.42 5.21
C MET A 229 -9.70 15.72 4.62
N THR A 230 -11.01 15.79 4.36
CA THR A 230 -11.63 17.03 4.81
C THR A 230 -11.57 16.86 6.30
N ASP A 231 -10.51 17.42 6.88
CA ASP A 231 -10.52 17.67 8.30
C ASP A 231 -11.73 18.53 8.56
N TYR A 232 -12.82 17.88 8.95
CA TYR A 232 -14.04 18.58 9.27
C TYR A 232 -13.93 19.24 10.65
N SER A 233 -12.83 19.04 11.40
CA SER A 233 -12.63 19.68 12.71
C SER A 233 -12.78 21.19 12.62
N ASP A 234 -12.37 21.76 11.49
CA ASP A 234 -12.37 23.20 11.23
C ASP A 234 -13.73 23.69 10.69
N LEU A 235 -14.66 22.78 10.40
CA LEU A 235 -16.02 23.14 10.02
C LEU A 235 -16.93 23.29 11.26
N PRO A 236 -17.88 24.23 11.22
CA PRO A 236 -18.99 24.28 12.15
C PRO A 236 -19.66 22.92 12.34
N GLU A 237 -20.12 22.64 13.57
CA GLU A 237 -20.74 21.36 13.93
C GLU A 237 -21.95 21.00 13.05
N SER A 238 -22.72 22.00 12.66
CA SER A 238 -23.84 21.88 11.71
C SER A 238 -23.42 21.39 10.33
N TYR A 239 -22.26 21.84 9.81
CA TYR A 239 -21.75 21.42 8.50
C TYR A 239 -21.30 19.98 8.56
N ARG A 240 -20.64 19.60 9.66
CA ARG A 240 -20.27 18.21 9.96
C ARG A 240 -21.49 17.31 10.02
N ALA A 241 -22.50 17.71 10.77
CA ALA A 241 -23.74 16.95 10.92
C ALA A 241 -24.46 16.77 9.57
N TYR A 242 -24.47 17.82 8.75
CA TYR A 242 -25.04 17.78 7.41
C TYR A 242 -24.31 16.80 6.48
N LEU A 243 -22.98 16.89 6.42
CA LEU A 243 -22.15 16.03 5.57
C LEU A 243 -22.20 14.55 5.98
N ALA A 244 -22.40 14.25 7.28
CA ALA A 244 -22.50 12.88 7.78
C ALA A 244 -23.74 12.12 7.25
N GLY A 245 -24.73 12.82 6.71
CA GLY A 245 -25.93 12.24 6.11
C GLY A 245 -25.83 11.96 4.61
N LEU A 246 -24.71 12.27 3.96
CA LEU A 246 -24.53 12.20 2.51
C LEU A 246 -23.56 11.08 2.11
N ASP A 247 -23.65 10.62 0.85
CA ASP A 247 -22.63 9.77 0.28
C ASP A 247 -21.33 10.54 0.01
N ASP A 248 -20.21 9.82 -0.09
CA ASP A 248 -18.86 10.40 -0.21
C ASP A 248 -18.72 11.33 -1.44
N SER A 249 -19.41 11.01 -2.55
CA SER A 249 -19.35 11.81 -3.77
C SER A 249 -20.07 13.14 -3.61
N THR A 250 -21.27 13.13 -3.00
CA THR A 250 -22.04 14.34 -2.72
C THR A 250 -21.35 15.21 -1.67
N ALA A 251 -20.82 14.61 -0.61
CA ALA A 251 -20.06 15.32 0.42
C ALA A 251 -18.81 16.02 -0.15
N ALA A 252 -18.09 15.36 -1.06
CA ALA A 252 -16.94 15.94 -1.74
C ALA A 252 -17.32 17.13 -2.65
N ALA A 253 -18.46 17.05 -3.33
CA ALA A 253 -18.93 18.11 -4.23
C ALA A 253 -19.30 19.41 -3.49
N LEU A 254 -19.81 19.32 -2.26
CA LEU A 254 -20.18 20.48 -1.43
C LEU A 254 -18.97 21.15 -0.73
N MET A 255 -17.83 20.47 -0.70
CA MET A 255 -16.66 20.91 0.06
C MET A 255 -16.13 22.31 -0.27
N PRO A 256 -15.99 22.69 -1.55
CA PRO A 256 -15.44 24.00 -1.90
C PRO A 256 -16.28 25.15 -1.34
N VAL A 257 -17.61 25.00 -1.36
CA VAL A 257 -18.56 26.02 -0.90
C VAL A 257 -18.55 26.14 0.63
N LEU A 258 -18.51 25.01 1.34
CA LEU A 258 -18.39 25.02 2.81
C LEU A 258 -17.08 25.68 3.26
N LYS A 259 -15.96 25.41 2.58
CA LYS A 259 -14.69 26.08 2.85
C LYS A 259 -14.72 27.58 2.52
N GLN A 260 -15.41 27.97 1.46
CA GLN A 260 -15.62 29.37 1.11
C GLN A 260 -16.43 30.11 2.20
N SER A 261 -17.48 29.48 2.73
CA SER A 261 -18.26 30.01 3.86
C SER A 261 -17.39 30.18 5.12
N VAL A 262 -16.57 29.18 5.46
CA VAL A 262 -15.62 29.26 6.61
C VAL A 262 -14.57 30.34 6.42
N ALA A 263 -14.00 30.48 5.22
CA ALA A 263 -13.04 31.52 4.93
C ALA A 263 -13.64 32.93 5.00
N GLY A 264 -14.93 33.08 4.64
CA GLY A 264 -15.65 34.35 4.74
C GLY A 264 -16.13 34.67 6.15
N GLY A 265 -16.57 33.67 6.93
CA GLY A 265 -17.01 33.83 8.32
C GLY A 265 -18.33 34.60 8.52
N GLU A 266 -18.96 35.08 7.45
CA GLU A 266 -20.13 35.96 7.52
C GLU A 266 -21.45 35.26 7.15
N HIS A 267 -21.40 34.29 6.25
CA HIS A 267 -22.57 33.70 5.60
C HIS A 267 -22.49 32.18 5.54
N GLY A 268 -23.65 31.53 5.66
CA GLY A 268 -23.82 30.08 5.58
C GLY A 268 -23.96 29.58 4.15
N VAL A 269 -24.38 28.32 3.99
CA VAL A 269 -24.49 27.68 2.68
C VAL A 269 -25.95 27.38 2.34
N LEU A 270 -26.39 27.83 1.16
CA LEU A 270 -27.67 27.47 0.57
C LEU A 270 -27.44 26.37 -0.46
N ILE A 271 -28.17 25.27 -0.31
CA ILE A 271 -28.14 24.13 -1.22
C ILE A 271 -29.48 24.08 -1.95
N THR A 272 -29.43 24.17 -3.27
CA THR A 272 -30.59 24.06 -4.15
C THR A 272 -30.58 22.69 -4.81
N THR A 273 -31.49 21.81 -4.42
CA THR A 273 -31.67 20.50 -5.05
C THR A 273 -32.73 20.58 -6.14
N GLY A 274 -32.37 20.24 -7.39
CA GLY A 274 -33.31 20.12 -8.50
C GLY A 274 -34.03 18.76 -8.55
N LEU A 275 -35.06 18.65 -9.42
CA LEU A 275 -35.60 17.36 -9.86
C LEU A 275 -34.59 16.67 -10.79
N GLY A 276 -33.60 15.95 -10.23
CA GLY A 276 -32.54 15.27 -10.98
C GLY A 276 -31.18 15.35 -10.27
N PRO A 277 -30.07 14.96 -10.94
CA PRO A 277 -28.71 14.97 -10.35
C PRO A 277 -28.10 16.38 -10.13
N ASP A 278 -28.83 17.45 -10.42
CA ASP A 278 -28.33 18.83 -10.34
C ASP A 278 -28.52 19.41 -8.93
N THR A 279 -27.59 19.12 -8.03
CA THR A 279 -27.44 19.83 -6.75
C THR A 279 -26.50 21.03 -6.94
N GLN A 280 -26.99 22.23 -6.64
CA GLN A 280 -26.18 23.45 -6.62
C GLN A 280 -25.99 23.94 -5.19
N ALA A 281 -24.82 24.46 -4.86
CA ALA A 281 -24.53 25.04 -3.55
C ALA A 281 -23.80 26.37 -3.69
N GLU A 282 -24.17 27.33 -2.86
CA GLU A 282 -23.53 28.65 -2.82
C GLU A 282 -23.47 29.22 -1.40
N VAL A 283 -22.51 30.12 -1.17
CA VAL A 283 -22.48 30.92 0.07
C VAL A 283 -23.53 32.03 -0.08
N SER A 284 -24.51 32.09 0.83
CA SER A 284 -25.67 32.98 0.69
C SER A 284 -25.85 33.88 1.90
N SER A 285 -26.09 35.17 1.65
CA SER A 285 -26.40 36.17 2.68
C SER A 285 -27.73 35.91 3.41
N GLU A 286 -28.57 35.01 2.89
CA GLU A 286 -29.84 34.61 3.50
C GLU A 286 -29.66 33.52 4.56
N VAL A 287 -28.48 32.90 4.62
CA VAL A 287 -28.15 31.82 5.55
C VAL A 287 -27.12 32.34 6.57
N PRO A 288 -27.37 32.25 7.88
CA PRO A 288 -26.38 32.59 8.90
C PRO A 288 -25.11 31.75 8.76
N PHE A 289 -23.94 32.33 9.08
CA PHE A 289 -22.70 31.57 9.14
C PHE A 289 -22.83 30.36 10.06
N GLY A 290 -22.35 29.20 9.60
CA GLY A 290 -22.48 27.96 10.34
C GLY A 290 -23.89 27.35 10.26
N GLU A 291 -24.72 27.73 9.29
CA GLU A 291 -25.95 27.00 8.96
C GLU A 291 -25.92 26.50 7.50
N VAL A 292 -26.55 25.36 7.27
CA VAL A 292 -26.87 24.84 5.92
C VAL A 292 -28.38 24.91 5.77
N ARG A 293 -28.86 25.48 4.66
CA ARG A 293 -30.28 25.43 4.30
C ARG A 293 -30.45 24.76 2.95
N GLU A 294 -31.43 23.87 2.89
CA GLU A 294 -31.86 23.25 1.64
C GLU A 294 -33.10 23.97 1.10
N THR A 295 -33.11 24.24 -0.19
CA THR A 295 -34.29 24.66 -0.93
C THR A 295 -34.49 23.76 -2.14
N VAL A 296 -35.74 23.51 -2.47
CA VAL A 296 -36.10 22.82 -3.71
C VAL A 296 -36.28 23.88 -4.79
N ARG A 297 -35.74 23.61 -5.99
CA ARG A 297 -35.92 24.48 -7.16
C ARG A 297 -37.28 24.29 -7.83
#